data_AF-A0A9E2AUF3-F1
#
_entry.id   AF-A0A9E2AUF3-F1
#
_cell.length_a   1.000
_cell.length_b   1.000
_cell.length_c   1.000
_cell.angle_alpha   90.00
_cell.angle_beta   90.00
_cell.angle_gamma   90.00
#
_symmetry.space_group_name_H-M   'P 1'
#
loop_
_entity.id
_entity.type
_entity.pdbx_description
1 polymer ?
#
loop_
_entity_poly.entity_id
_entity_poly.type
_entity_poly.pdbx_seq_one_letter_code
_entity_poly.pdbx_strand_id
1 'polypeptide(L)'
;GLASNGSLLSQEEIDSLPLGAVFMPFIHGLRALTDFLNKNIYYKVTYENQNHDRCLSLFDFTQKALNELDYMQKVVSGKLN
;
A
#
# COMPACT_ATOMS: atom_id res chain seq x y z
N GLY A 1 -11.89 -13.22 -7.77
CA GLY A 1 -11.18 -12.07 -7.15
C GLY A 1 -11.88 -10.78 -7.53
N LEU A 2 -11.26 -9.61 -7.36
CA LEU A 2 -11.83 -8.31 -7.72
C LEU A 2 -12.38 -8.29 -9.16
N ALA A 3 -11.61 -8.77 -10.14
CA ALA A 3 -12.01 -8.86 -11.55
C ALA A 3 -13.31 -9.65 -11.83
N SER A 4 -13.69 -10.58 -10.95
CA SER A 4 -14.91 -11.38 -11.09
C SER A 4 -16.11 -10.77 -10.35
N ASN A 5 -15.89 -9.69 -9.60
CA ASN A 5 -16.88 -9.08 -8.69
C ASN A 5 -16.91 -7.55 -8.86
N GLY A 6 -16.57 -7.03 -10.03
CA GLY A 6 -16.55 -5.57 -10.29
C GLY A 6 -17.89 -4.88 -10.00
N SER A 7 -19.01 -5.58 -10.20
CA SER A 7 -20.36 -5.08 -9.91
C SER A 7 -20.65 -4.81 -8.42
N LEU A 8 -19.77 -5.24 -7.51
CA LEU A 8 -19.88 -4.95 -6.07
C LEU A 8 -19.29 -3.59 -5.68
N LEU A 9 -18.53 -2.96 -6.59
CA LEU A 9 -17.83 -1.70 -6.34
C LEU A 9 -18.51 -0.56 -7.08
N SER A 10 -18.51 0.63 -6.48
CA SER A 10 -18.86 1.86 -7.19
C SER A 10 -17.76 2.25 -8.18
N GLN A 11 -18.08 3.14 -9.12
CA GLN A 11 -17.07 3.64 -10.06
C GLN A 11 -15.94 4.37 -9.32
N GLU A 12 -16.28 5.15 -8.30
CA GLU A 12 -15.31 5.86 -7.47
C GLU A 12 -14.39 4.90 -6.72
N GLU A 13 -14.92 3.77 -6.22
CA GLU A 13 -14.12 2.73 -5.59
C GLU A 13 -13.15 2.09 -6.58
N ILE A 14 -13.61 1.76 -7.80
CA ILE A 14 -12.78 1.21 -8.87
C ILE A 14 -11.66 2.19 -9.24
N ASP A 15 -12.00 3.46 -9.46
CA ASP A 15 -11.04 4.51 -9.84
C ASP A 15 -9.98 4.76 -8.76
N SER A 16 -10.32 4.48 -7.49
CA SER A 16 -9.40 4.62 -6.35
C SER A 16 -8.42 3.46 -6.16
N LEU A 17 -8.67 2.28 -6.76
CA LEU A 17 -7.87 1.07 -6.54
C LEU A 17 -6.35 1.26 -6.79
N PRO A 18 -5.92 1.92 -7.90
CA PRO A 18 -4.50 2.15 -8.15
C PRO A 18 -3.84 3.00 -7.06
N LEU A 19 -4.53 4.04 -6.58
CA LEU A 19 -4.04 4.87 -5.47
C LEU A 19 -4.04 4.10 -4.15
N GLY A 20 -5.02 3.22 -3.92
CA GLY A 20 -5.04 2.31 -2.78
C GLY A 20 -3.76 1.46 -2.70
N ALA A 21 -3.28 0.96 -3.84
CA ALA A 21 -2.02 0.20 -3.91
C ALA A 21 -0.78 1.04 -3.56
N VAL A 22 -0.82 2.36 -3.74
CA VAL A 22 0.25 3.30 -3.35
C VAL A 22 0.15 3.68 -1.87
N PHE A 23 -1.05 4.02 -1.40
CA PHE A 23 -1.26 4.55 -0.06
C PHE A 23 -1.17 3.49 1.03
N MET A 24 -1.60 2.26 0.77
CA MET A 24 -1.51 1.19 1.75
C MET A 24 -0.08 0.94 2.27
N PRO A 25 0.92 0.70 1.42
CA PRO A 25 2.31 0.56 1.88
C PRO A 25 2.83 1.85 2.52
N PHE A 26 2.44 3.03 2.01
CA PHE A 26 2.89 4.31 2.57
C PHE A 26 2.42 4.51 4.01
N ILE A 27 1.13 4.31 4.27
CA ILE A 27 0.52 4.44 5.60
C ILE A 27 1.13 3.41 6.56
N HIS A 28 1.36 2.17 6.12
CA HIS A 28 2.01 1.16 6.94
C HIS A 28 3.48 1.50 7.22
N GLY A 29 4.18 2.07 6.24
CA GLY A 29 5.57 2.54 6.40
C GLY A 29 5.66 3.65 7.43
N LEU A 30 4.76 4.63 7.38
CA LEU A 30 4.64 5.69 8.39
C LEU A 30 4.37 5.12 9.79
N ARG A 31 3.48 4.14 9.91
CA ARG A 31 3.19 3.48 11.19
C ARG A 31 4.40 2.72 11.74
N ALA A 32 5.12 1.98 10.89
CA ALA A 32 6.33 1.27 11.29
C ALA A 32 7.44 2.24 11.71
N LEU A 33 7.66 3.32 10.95
CA LEU A 33 8.62 4.37 11.31
C LEU A 33 8.27 5.02 12.65
N THR A 34 7.00 5.36 12.84
CA THR A 34 6.50 5.96 14.08
C THR A 34 6.72 5.02 15.26
N ASP A 35 6.46 3.72 15.08
CA ASP A 35 6.67 2.73 16.13
C ASP A 35 8.16 2.53 16.45
N PHE A 36 9.04 2.53 15.44
CA PHE A 36 10.49 2.51 15.65
C PHE A 36 10.96 3.72 16.49
N LEU A 37 10.53 4.93 16.14
CA LEU A 37 10.84 6.15 16.91
C LEU A 37 10.28 6.10 18.33
N ASN A 38 9.17 5.39 18.54
CA ASN A 38 8.57 5.13 19.85
C ASN A 38 9.14 3.90 20.56
N LYS A 39 10.32 3.40 20.16
CA LYS A 39 11.00 2.24 20.78
C LYS A 39 10.22 0.93 20.68
N ASN A 40 9.50 0.73 19.58
CA ASN A 40 8.78 -0.50 19.21
C ASN A 40 7.72 -0.93 20.23
N ILE A 41 6.86 -0.02 20.67
CA ILE A 41 5.83 -0.27 21.69
C ILE A 41 4.54 -0.89 21.13
N TYR A 42 4.30 -0.79 19.81
CA TYR A 42 3.07 -1.22 19.17
C TYR A 42 3.21 -2.56 18.46
N TYR A 43 4.17 -2.69 17.53
CA TYR A 43 4.42 -3.93 16.80
C TYR A 43 5.39 -4.82 17.56
N LYS A 44 5.08 -6.12 17.63
CA LYS A 44 6.05 -7.10 18.11
C LYS A 44 7.28 -7.12 17.18
N VAL A 45 8.45 -6.97 17.77
CA VAL A 45 9.74 -7.06 17.09
C VAL A 45 10.57 -8.23 17.61
N THR A 46 11.43 -8.78 16.75
CA THR A 46 12.40 -9.82 17.08
C THR A 46 13.84 -9.29 17.16
N TYR A 47 14.07 -8.07 16.67
CA TYR A 47 15.34 -7.35 16.76
C TYR A 47 15.10 -5.82 16.75
N GLU A 48 16.05 -5.05 17.26
CA GLU A 48 15.92 -3.62 17.55
C GLU A 48 15.45 -2.77 16.36
N ASN A 49 16.04 -2.99 15.18
CA ASN A 49 15.81 -2.19 13.97
C ASN A 49 14.67 -2.71 13.09
N GLN A 50 13.88 -3.69 13.52
CA GLN A 50 12.94 -4.37 12.62
C GLN A 50 11.87 -3.45 12.04
N ASN A 51 11.34 -2.51 12.83
CA ASN A 51 10.36 -1.55 12.32
C ASN A 51 10.98 -0.48 11.41
N HIS A 52 12.27 -0.16 11.60
CA HIS A 52 13.02 0.68 10.69
C HIS A 52 13.20 -0.01 9.33
N ASP A 53 13.59 -1.28 9.32
CA ASP A 53 13.74 -2.05 8.08
C ASP A 53 12.40 -2.23 7.36
N ARG A 54 11.32 -2.48 8.12
CA ARG A 54 9.95 -2.50 7.58
C ARG A 54 9.58 -1.18 6.93
N CYS A 55 9.83 -0.03 7.57
CA CYS A 55 9.44 1.25 6.99
C CYS A 55 10.20 1.56 5.70
N LEU A 56 11.50 1.25 5.64
CA LEU A 56 12.30 1.41 4.42
C LEU A 56 11.78 0.56 3.27
N SER A 57 11.50 -0.73 3.52
CA SER A 57 10.93 -1.62 2.50
C SER A 57 9.55 -1.16 2.02
N LEU A 58 8.71 -0.64 2.93
CA LEU A 58 7.38 -0.15 2.60
C LEU A 58 7.43 1.14 1.77
N PHE A 59 8.33 2.07 2.09
CA PHE A 59 8.52 3.29 1.30
C PHE A 59 9.12 3.01 -0.09
N ASP A 60 10.06 2.07 -0.21
CA ASP A 60 10.55 1.61 -1.51
C ASP A 60 9.42 1.02 -2.36
N PHE A 61 8.56 0.19 -1.75
CA PHE A 61 7.40 -0.35 -2.45
C PHE A 61 6.38 0.73 -2.82
N THR A 62 6.13 1.73 -1.96
CA THR A 62 5.30 2.90 -2.30
C THR A 62 5.83 3.61 -3.55
N GLN A 63 7.14 3.84 -3.65
CA GLN A 63 7.73 4.49 -4.81
C GLN A 63 7.56 3.64 -6.08
N LYS A 64 7.76 2.32 -5.98
CA LYS A 64 7.52 1.38 -7.09
C LYS A 64 6.07 1.40 -7.54
N ALA A 65 5.12 1.32 -6.61
CA ALA A 65 3.69 1.39 -6.92
C ALA A 65 3.32 2.74 -7.56
N LEU A 66 3.89 3.84 -7.08
CA LEU A 66 3.65 5.17 -7.64
C LEU A 66 4.17 5.29 -9.08
N ASN A 67 5.34 4.72 -9.37
CA ASN A 67 5.91 4.70 -10.73
C ASN A 67 5.05 3.87 -11.71
N GLU A 68 4.29 2.90 -11.21
CA GLU A 68 3.42 2.03 -12.00
C GLU A 68 1.94 2.46 -11.94
N LEU A 69 1.64 3.67 -11.46
CA LEU A 69 0.26 4.15 -11.28
C LEU A 69 -0.53 4.12 -12.59
N ASP A 70 0.04 4.63 -13.67
CA ASP A 70 -0.58 4.65 -15.01
C ASP A 70 -0.85 3.23 -15.53
N TYR A 71 0.06 2.29 -15.25
CA TYR A 71 -0.12 0.88 -15.62
C TYR A 71 -1.29 0.26 -14.84
N MET A 72 -1.33 0.48 -13.53
CA MET A 72 -2.42 -0.03 -12.68
C MET A 72 -3.78 0.56 -13.09
N GLN A 73 -3.85 1.86 -13.40
CA GLN A 73 -5.07 2.49 -13.91
C GLN A 73 -5.57 1.80 -15.19
N LYS A 74 -4.68 1.58 -16.17
CA LYS A 74 -5.03 0.88 -17.42
C LYS A 74 -5.54 -0.55 -17.17
N VAL A 75 -4.89 -1.28 -16.26
CA VAL A 75 -5.29 -2.65 -15.91
C VAL A 75 -6.65 -2.68 -15.23
N VAL A 76 -6.91 -1.75 -14.31
CA VAL A 76 -8.19 -1.64 -13.61
C VAL A 76 -9.30 -1.31 -14.60
N SER A 77 -9.14 -0.26 -15.42
CA SER A 77 -10.14 0.10 -16.44
C SER A 77 -10.37 -1.02 -17.45
N GLY A 78 -9.34 -1.78 -17.84
CA GLY A 78 -9.50 -2.89 -18.80
C GLY A 78 -10.12 -4.17 -18.22
N LYS A 79 -10.28 -4.27 -16.89
CA LYS A 79 -10.80 -5.48 -16.22
C LYS A 79 -12.07 -5.26 -15.42
N LEU A 80 -12.33 -4.02 -14.99
CA LEU A 80 -13.40 -3.68 -14.06
C LEU A 80 -14.38 -2.62 -14.58
N ASN A 81 -14.04 -1.92 -15.68
CA ASN A 81 -14.98 -1.06 -16.40
C ASN A 81 -15.56 -1.78 -17.61
#